data_AF-A0A7S0GYX5-F1
#
_entry.id   AF-A0A7S0GYX5-F1
#
_cell.length_a   1.000
_cell.length_b   1.000
_cell.length_c   1.000
_cell.angle_alpha   90.00
_cell.angle_beta   90.00
_cell.angle_gamma   90.00
#
_symmetry.space_group_name_H-M   'P 1'
#
loop_
_entity.id
_entity.type
_entity.pdbx_description
1 polymer ?
#
loop_
_entity_poly.entity_id
_entity_poly.type
_entity_poly.pdbx_seq_one_letter_code
_entity_poly.pdbx_strand_id
1 'polypeptide(L)'
;ACIKDPAILQLVCEIAQRAANDGGRQHSVAFSFYSAIVSEVLLEAKTPQRPKVARVLTPFLIRGVNSTSGGFQAASRLLLAHLSDRSSLDTQAVSLLLSSIVDSCSPDKDNPRGLSRRLMTVLSLCHSQAVKNLPAALVRNLTEFSGLSESLQILSEKYDILPLLSPVIGALCEMKGGLTVEDHAKVANDLLRLPTAERLISTFLPILIIQTQSTPNPPPFLGILFQTCNDFHPMATTQTLETLRRSVNENPGIPEKNPGIGEGSLGLDRVGLGRALGILAKGTRHEILGDLENLKKISGDLLTLSTASEHRDPEIRRKAAEALALKGDIEAISACLSREENPKVAFALVKAFRVCLGDSTESRVCLGDSMESHKVGGGVIMALIGVIERRKKGSRWRKWIKVRKKAAEAICVALTEMSGDSGDHPEIDSLIPTVLPYVNFHPKASKGSLACLKAAAKAPHPLLQAAGSSLKLAKKAANPSLST
;
A
#
# COMPACT_ATOMS: atom_id res chain seq x y z
N ALA A 1 -21.38 13.49 42.87
CA ALA A 1 -22.37 14.59 43.02
C ALA A 1 -22.75 15.18 41.65
N CYS A 2 -21.79 15.69 40.87
CA CYS A 2 -22.01 16.36 39.57
C CYS A 2 -22.84 15.56 38.53
N ILE A 3 -22.75 14.23 38.51
CA ILE A 3 -23.55 13.38 37.60
C ILE A 3 -25.04 13.37 37.97
N LYS A 4 -25.33 13.40 39.28
CA LYS A 4 -26.70 13.35 39.80
C LYS A 4 -27.37 14.72 39.78
N ASP A 5 -26.59 15.77 40.00
CA ASP A 5 -27.07 17.15 40.06
C ASP A 5 -26.28 18.05 39.09
N PRO A 6 -26.90 18.48 37.97
CA PRO A 6 -26.25 19.32 36.97
C PRO A 6 -25.90 20.72 37.49
N ALA A 7 -26.55 21.20 38.56
CA ALA A 7 -26.23 22.51 39.14
C ALA A 7 -24.83 22.51 39.77
N ILE A 8 -24.42 21.38 40.36
CA ILE A 8 -23.06 21.23 40.92
C ILE A 8 -22.03 21.20 39.80
N LEU A 9 -22.32 20.50 38.69
CA LEU A 9 -21.45 20.52 37.51
C LEU A 9 -21.30 21.94 36.95
N GLN A 10 -22.42 22.65 36.83
CA GLN A 10 -22.43 24.04 36.38
C GLN A 10 -21.60 24.94 37.28
N LEU A 11 -21.72 24.80 38.61
CA LEU A 11 -20.91 25.54 39.58
C LEU A 11 -19.41 25.32 39.37
N VAL A 12 -18.98 24.06 39.14
CA VAL A 12 -17.57 23.74 38.83
C VAL A 12 -17.11 24.45 37.55
N CYS A 13 -17.94 24.47 36.51
CA CYS A 13 -17.64 25.18 35.26
C CYS A 13 -17.58 26.71 35.47
N GLU A 14 -18.47 27.28 36.28
CA GLU A 14 -18.50 28.72 36.59
C GLU A 14 -17.27 29.15 37.39
N ILE A 15 -16.80 28.35 38.34
CA ILE A 15 -15.56 28.63 39.09
C ILE A 15 -14.37 28.71 38.14
N ALA A 16 -14.25 27.74 37.22
CA ALA A 16 -13.18 27.75 36.22
C ALA A 16 -13.27 28.97 35.30
N GLN A 17 -14.48 29.34 34.88
CA GLN A 17 -14.69 30.49 34.02
C GLN A 17 -14.36 31.82 34.72
N ARG A 18 -14.78 32.00 35.99
CA ARG A 18 -14.44 33.20 36.78
C ARG A 18 -12.93 33.32 36.94
N ALA A 19 -12.26 32.22 37.30
CA ALA A 19 -10.81 32.18 37.40
C ALA A 19 -10.09 32.50 36.07
N ALA A 20 -10.70 32.18 34.91
CA ALA A 20 -10.17 32.59 33.61
C ALA A 20 -10.34 34.09 33.34
N ASN A 21 -11.44 34.69 33.80
CA ASN A 21 -11.75 36.11 33.61
C ASN A 21 -10.95 37.03 34.54
N ASP A 22 -10.55 36.55 35.71
CA ASP A 22 -9.81 37.34 36.71
C ASP A 22 -8.38 37.72 36.25
N GLY A 23 -7.91 37.23 35.10
CA GLY A 23 -6.67 37.66 34.44
C GLY A 23 -5.38 37.29 35.18
N GLY A 24 -5.48 36.65 36.35
CA GLY A 24 -4.36 36.22 37.19
C GLY A 24 -3.60 35.03 36.60
N ARG A 25 -2.27 35.10 36.56
CA ARG A 25 -1.40 34.02 36.06
C ARG A 25 -1.36 32.76 36.97
N GLN A 26 -2.19 32.67 38.01
CA GLN A 26 -2.07 31.64 39.06
C GLN A 26 -3.27 30.68 39.20
N HIS A 27 -4.14 30.58 38.20
CA HIS A 27 -5.31 29.69 38.28
C HIS A 27 -5.09 28.29 37.70
N SER A 28 -3.84 27.83 37.57
CA SER A 28 -3.53 26.48 37.05
C SER A 28 -4.24 25.39 37.86
N VAL A 29 -4.31 25.55 39.18
CA VAL A 29 -5.02 24.61 40.08
C VAL A 29 -6.51 24.54 39.74
N ALA A 30 -7.16 25.67 39.49
CA ALA A 30 -8.58 25.71 39.15
C ALA A 30 -8.87 25.02 37.82
N PHE A 31 -8.03 25.22 36.80
CA PHE A 31 -8.20 24.57 35.49
C PHE A 31 -7.90 23.08 35.53
N SER A 32 -6.91 22.65 36.32
CA SER A 32 -6.63 21.24 36.56
C SER A 32 -7.78 20.55 37.31
N PHE A 33 -8.30 21.19 38.36
CA PHE A 33 -9.47 20.69 39.09
C PHE A 33 -10.70 20.58 38.17
N TYR A 34 -10.98 21.63 37.39
CA TYR A 34 -12.04 21.63 36.38
C TYR A 34 -11.88 20.48 35.37
N SER A 35 -10.68 20.31 34.81
CA SER A 35 -10.41 19.24 33.83
C SER A 35 -10.58 17.85 34.43
N ALA A 36 -10.09 17.64 35.65
CA ALA A 36 -10.20 16.35 36.34
C ALA A 36 -11.65 15.99 36.64
N ILE A 37 -12.40 16.91 37.27
CA ILE A 37 -13.80 16.67 37.64
C ILE A 37 -14.67 16.46 36.40
N VAL A 38 -14.55 17.30 35.38
CA VAL A 38 -15.38 17.16 34.18
C VAL A 38 -15.01 15.91 33.38
N SER A 39 -13.73 15.54 33.30
CA SER A 39 -13.31 14.29 32.66
C SER A 39 -13.92 13.07 33.35
N GLU A 40 -13.89 13.04 34.69
CA GLU A 40 -14.48 11.97 35.49
C GLU A 40 -16.00 11.90 35.29
N VAL A 41 -16.67 13.05 35.25
CA VAL A 41 -18.11 13.12 34.97
C VAL A 41 -18.44 12.58 33.58
N LEU A 42 -17.62 12.90 32.56
CA LEU A 42 -17.80 12.39 31.21
C LEU A 42 -17.55 10.87 31.12
N LEU A 43 -16.59 10.35 31.89
CA LEU A 43 -16.25 8.93 31.95
C LEU A 43 -17.36 8.10 32.62
N GLU A 44 -17.84 8.56 33.77
CA GLU A 44 -18.80 7.87 34.62
C GLU A 44 -20.28 8.11 34.25
N ALA A 45 -20.57 9.13 33.42
CA ALA A 45 -21.93 9.39 32.96
C ALA A 45 -22.46 8.22 32.13
N LYS A 46 -23.54 7.60 32.63
CA LYS A 46 -24.27 6.56 31.90
C LYS A 46 -24.93 7.14 30.65
N THR A 47 -25.15 6.32 29.62
CA THR A 47 -25.78 6.70 28.35
C THR A 47 -26.99 7.64 28.48
N PRO A 48 -27.98 7.43 29.37
CA PRO A 48 -29.13 8.35 29.49
C PRO A 48 -28.79 9.73 30.10
N GLN A 49 -27.66 9.86 30.79
CA GLN A 49 -27.20 11.11 31.41
C GLN A 49 -26.32 11.94 30.48
N ARG A 50 -25.62 11.30 29.53
CA ARG A 50 -24.66 11.96 28.63
C ARG A 50 -25.23 13.16 27.88
N PRO A 51 -26.44 13.13 27.29
CA PRO A 51 -26.99 14.30 26.61
C PRO A 51 -27.24 15.50 27.55
N LYS A 52 -27.63 15.23 28.81
CA LYS A 52 -27.83 16.29 29.82
C LYS A 52 -26.50 16.91 30.22
N VAL A 53 -25.48 16.09 30.46
CA VAL A 53 -24.11 16.53 30.77
C VAL A 53 -23.55 17.36 29.60
N ALA A 54 -23.67 16.85 28.37
CA ALA A 54 -23.25 17.56 27.17
C ALA A 54 -23.89 18.94 27.06
N ARG A 55 -25.22 19.04 27.24
CA ARG A 55 -25.94 20.32 27.20
C ARG A 55 -25.43 21.34 28.22
N VAL A 56 -25.10 20.88 29.44
CA VAL A 56 -24.53 21.74 30.48
C VAL A 56 -23.12 22.20 30.09
N LEU A 57 -22.28 21.30 29.58
CA LEU A 57 -20.86 21.57 29.30
C LEU A 57 -20.64 22.43 28.04
N THR A 58 -21.39 22.20 26.97
CA THR A 58 -21.15 22.83 25.65
C THR A 58 -20.96 24.36 25.72
N PRO A 59 -21.82 25.14 26.41
CA PRO A 59 -21.63 26.60 26.50
C PRO A 59 -20.34 27.02 27.23
N PHE A 60 -19.86 26.23 28.20
CA PHE A 60 -18.61 26.51 28.90
C PHE A 60 -17.39 26.12 28.07
N LEU A 61 -17.47 25.01 27.32
CA LEU A 61 -16.40 24.59 26.43
C LEU A 61 -16.20 25.58 25.28
N ILE A 62 -17.28 26.08 24.66
CA ILE A 62 -17.20 27.14 23.63
C ILE A 62 -16.51 28.38 24.20
N ARG A 63 -16.94 28.86 25.38
CA ARG A 63 -16.33 30.02 26.03
C ARG A 63 -14.86 29.79 26.39
N GLY A 64 -14.52 28.58 26.82
CA GLY A 64 -13.16 28.22 27.19
C GLY A 64 -12.23 28.10 25.98
N VAL A 65 -12.68 27.52 24.87
CA VAL A 65 -11.92 27.48 23.60
C VAL A 65 -11.62 28.89 23.08
N ASN A 66 -12.54 29.83 23.27
CA ASN A 66 -12.38 31.24 22.89
C ASN A 66 -11.71 32.11 23.96
N SER A 67 -11.28 31.53 25.10
CA SER A 67 -10.69 32.30 26.19
C SER A 67 -9.26 32.76 25.86
N THR A 68 -8.89 33.92 26.41
CA THR A 68 -7.51 34.42 26.41
C THR A 68 -6.60 33.69 27.41
N SER A 69 -7.20 32.99 28.39
CA SER A 69 -6.46 32.16 29.34
C SER A 69 -6.02 30.86 28.69
N GLY A 70 -4.72 30.73 28.39
CA GLY A 70 -4.16 29.53 27.76
C GLY A 70 -4.41 28.23 28.55
N GLY A 71 -4.47 28.31 29.89
CA GLY A 71 -4.80 27.17 30.75
C GLY A 71 -6.25 26.72 30.61
N PHE A 72 -7.20 27.66 30.64
CA PHE A 72 -8.62 27.36 30.45
C PHE A 72 -8.93 26.89 29.03
N GLN A 73 -8.22 27.45 28.04
CA GLN A 73 -8.31 27.06 26.65
C GLN A 73 -7.82 25.62 26.42
N ALA A 74 -6.67 25.26 26.99
CA ALA A 74 -6.13 23.90 26.91
C ALA A 74 -7.06 22.88 27.61
N ALA A 75 -7.53 23.20 28.82
CA ALA A 75 -8.50 22.39 29.55
C ALA A 75 -9.78 22.16 28.73
N SER A 76 -10.33 23.22 28.12
CA SER A 76 -11.57 23.14 27.37
C SER A 76 -11.44 22.32 26.08
N ARG A 77 -10.30 22.40 25.39
CA ARG A 77 -10.02 21.54 24.23
C ARG A 77 -9.90 20.07 24.60
N LEU A 78 -9.23 19.75 25.71
CA LEU A 78 -9.13 18.39 26.23
C LEU A 78 -10.52 17.82 26.55
N LEU A 79 -11.31 18.59 27.30
CA LEU A 79 -12.67 18.20 27.68
C LEU A 79 -13.60 18.09 26.47
N LEU A 80 -13.39 18.90 25.44
CA LEU A 80 -14.13 18.81 24.19
C LEU A 80 -13.83 17.52 23.44
N ALA A 81 -12.56 17.11 23.38
CA ALA A 81 -12.18 15.81 22.83
C ALA A 81 -12.84 14.64 23.60
N HIS A 82 -12.81 14.69 24.93
CA HIS A 82 -13.50 13.70 25.78
C HIS A 82 -15.02 13.70 25.57
N LEU A 83 -15.63 14.88 25.46
CA LEU A 83 -17.06 15.02 25.22
C LEU A 83 -17.44 14.39 23.88
N SER A 84 -16.65 14.66 22.83
CA SER A 84 -16.91 14.13 21.49
C SER A 84 -16.70 12.61 21.40
N ASP A 85 -15.78 12.04 22.16
CA ASP A 85 -15.57 10.59 22.19
C ASP A 85 -16.75 9.87 22.89
N ARG A 86 -17.29 10.47 23.96
CA ARG A 86 -18.26 9.80 24.84
C ARG A 86 -19.71 10.08 24.54
N SER A 87 -20.01 11.20 23.88
CA SER A 87 -21.38 11.65 23.66
C SER A 87 -21.63 11.87 22.17
N SER A 88 -22.78 11.39 21.67
CA SER A 88 -23.28 11.83 20.37
C SER A 88 -23.82 13.25 20.53
N LEU A 89 -23.20 14.18 19.81
CA LEU A 89 -23.62 15.58 19.74
C LEU A 89 -24.50 15.76 18.51
N ASP A 90 -25.49 16.65 18.61
CA ASP A 90 -26.27 17.01 17.44
C ASP A 90 -25.41 17.80 16.43
N THR A 91 -25.76 17.72 15.15
CA THR A 91 -24.99 18.33 14.06
C THR A 91 -24.83 19.84 14.23
N GLN A 92 -25.80 20.54 14.81
CA GLN A 92 -25.73 21.97 15.06
C GLN A 92 -24.69 22.28 16.16
N ALA A 93 -24.69 21.53 17.25
CA ALA A 93 -23.70 21.66 18.31
C ALA A 93 -22.28 21.38 17.79
N VAL A 94 -22.10 20.34 16.99
CA VAL A 94 -20.79 20.04 16.35
C VAL A 94 -20.36 21.19 15.46
N SER A 95 -21.26 21.74 14.62
CA SER A 95 -20.94 22.89 13.77
C SER A 95 -20.54 24.12 14.59
N LEU A 96 -21.23 24.42 15.68
CA LEU A 96 -20.91 25.56 16.56
C LEU A 96 -19.55 25.38 17.25
N LEU A 97 -19.25 24.17 17.71
CA LEU A 97 -17.97 23.83 18.33
C LEU A 97 -16.81 23.94 17.33
N LEU A 98 -17.00 23.42 16.12
CA LEU A 98 -16.02 23.53 15.04
C LEU A 98 -15.75 24.98 14.66
N SER A 99 -16.79 25.78 14.46
CA SER A 99 -16.66 27.22 14.21
C SER A 99 -15.93 27.92 15.34
N SER A 100 -16.30 27.66 16.60
CA SER A 100 -15.63 28.26 17.76
C SER A 100 -14.15 27.91 17.84
N ILE A 101 -13.75 26.65 17.58
CA ILE A 101 -12.32 26.27 17.58
C ILE A 101 -11.56 27.10 16.53
N VAL A 102 -12.15 27.31 15.36
CA VAL A 102 -11.46 27.97 14.26
C VAL A 102 -11.50 29.49 14.33
N ASP A 103 -12.58 30.07 14.85
CA ASP A 103 -12.66 31.50 15.16
C ASP A 103 -11.65 31.90 16.24
N SER A 104 -11.28 30.97 17.12
CA SER A 104 -10.22 31.20 18.09
C SER A 104 -8.83 31.25 17.44
N CYS A 105 -8.66 30.74 16.22
CA CYS A 105 -7.38 30.71 15.50
C CYS A 105 -7.06 32.10 14.92
N SER A 106 -5.81 32.53 15.04
CA SER A 106 -5.35 33.79 14.48
C SER A 106 -4.17 33.53 13.54
N PRO A 107 -4.28 33.83 12.24
CA PRO A 107 -3.25 33.50 11.25
C PRO A 107 -1.89 34.14 11.59
N ASP A 108 -1.90 35.33 12.19
CA ASP A 108 -0.68 36.08 12.52
C ASP A 108 -0.04 35.70 13.87
N LYS A 109 -0.80 35.10 14.79
CA LYS A 109 -0.35 34.87 16.17
C LYS A 109 -0.03 33.42 16.47
N ASP A 110 -0.56 32.48 15.71
CA ASP A 110 -0.43 31.07 16.01
C ASP A 110 0.87 30.50 15.44
N ASN A 111 1.74 30.02 16.34
CA ASN A 111 2.84 29.15 15.95
C ASN A 111 2.31 27.78 15.49
N PRO A 112 3.06 27.00 14.69
CA PRO A 112 2.62 25.69 14.19
C PRO A 112 2.21 24.72 15.32
N ARG A 113 2.83 24.84 16.50
CA ARG A 113 2.47 24.05 17.70
C ARG A 113 1.09 24.43 18.27
N GLY A 114 0.68 25.67 18.17
CA GLY A 114 -0.63 26.17 18.57
C GLY A 114 -1.71 25.68 17.62
N LEU A 115 -1.46 25.80 16.31
CA LEU A 115 -2.37 25.31 15.27
C LEU A 115 -2.58 23.80 15.34
N SER A 116 -1.49 23.01 15.45
CA SER A 116 -1.58 21.55 15.59
C SER A 116 -2.42 21.10 16.80
N ARG A 117 -2.32 21.78 17.96
CA ARG A 117 -3.17 21.47 19.14
C ARG A 117 -4.66 21.72 18.88
N ARG A 118 -4.99 22.75 18.11
CA ARG A 118 -6.37 23.08 17.73
C ARG A 118 -6.89 22.07 16.71
N LEU A 119 -6.10 21.78 15.68
CA LEU A 119 -6.40 20.77 14.68
C LEU A 119 -6.56 19.38 15.28
N MET A 120 -5.83 19.03 16.35
CA MET A 120 -6.06 17.80 17.10
C MET A 120 -7.47 17.74 17.71
N THR A 121 -8.00 18.87 18.18
CA THR A 121 -9.37 18.94 18.71
C THR A 121 -10.40 18.79 17.58
N VAL A 122 -10.17 19.45 16.44
CA VAL A 122 -11.00 19.29 15.23
C VAL A 122 -10.97 17.84 14.74
N LEU A 123 -9.79 17.23 14.68
CA LEU A 123 -9.61 15.83 14.30
C LEU A 123 -10.39 14.89 15.23
N SER A 124 -10.30 15.09 16.54
CA SER A 124 -11.06 14.31 17.53
C SER A 124 -12.57 14.44 17.32
N LEU A 125 -13.07 15.64 17.04
CA LEU A 125 -14.48 15.88 16.70
C LEU A 125 -14.87 15.16 15.40
N CYS A 126 -14.10 15.33 14.33
CA CYS A 126 -14.38 14.71 13.03
C CYS A 126 -14.39 13.18 13.13
N HIS A 127 -13.42 12.61 13.85
CA HIS A 127 -13.31 11.18 14.07
C HIS A 127 -14.49 10.64 14.89
N SER A 128 -14.78 11.24 16.04
CA SER A 128 -15.76 10.69 16.99
C SER A 128 -17.21 10.93 16.56
N GLN A 129 -17.47 12.02 15.83
CA GLN A 129 -18.83 12.41 15.40
C GLN A 129 -19.11 12.07 13.94
N ALA A 130 -18.19 11.41 13.23
CA ALA A 130 -18.30 11.07 11.80
C ALA A 130 -18.72 12.29 10.94
N VAL A 131 -18.06 13.43 11.16
CA VAL A 131 -18.39 14.70 10.50
C VAL A 131 -18.13 14.57 9.00
N LYS A 132 -19.19 14.74 8.19
CA LYS A 132 -19.10 14.67 6.73
C LYS A 132 -18.82 16.01 6.06
N ASN A 133 -19.37 17.08 6.63
CA ASN A 133 -19.31 18.42 6.06
C ASN A 133 -18.74 19.38 7.10
N LEU A 134 -17.70 20.13 6.72
CA LEU A 134 -17.15 21.20 7.54
C LEU A 134 -17.78 22.55 7.14
N PRO A 135 -17.95 23.48 8.09
CA PRO A 135 -18.37 24.85 7.76
C PRO A 135 -17.40 25.50 6.76
N ALA A 136 -17.92 26.14 5.70
CA ALA A 136 -17.07 26.76 4.67
C ALA A 136 -16.13 27.84 5.25
N ALA A 137 -16.59 28.58 6.27
CA ALA A 137 -15.76 29.55 6.98
C ALA A 137 -14.56 28.88 7.68
N LEU A 138 -14.75 27.69 8.24
CA LEU A 138 -13.68 26.93 8.87
C LEU A 138 -12.62 26.56 7.84
N VAL A 139 -13.04 26.04 6.68
CA VAL A 139 -12.13 25.61 5.63
C VAL A 139 -11.36 26.80 5.05
N ARG A 140 -12.03 27.92 4.81
CA ARG A 140 -11.36 29.16 4.38
C ARG A 140 -10.29 29.59 5.37
N ASN A 141 -10.63 29.68 6.66
CA ASN A 141 -9.66 30.05 7.68
C ASN A 141 -8.48 29.06 7.71
N LEU A 142 -8.73 27.74 7.58
CA LEU A 142 -7.65 26.75 7.51
C LEU A 142 -6.67 27.01 6.36
N THR A 143 -7.17 27.36 5.17
CA THR A 143 -6.32 27.65 3.99
C THR A 143 -5.44 28.90 4.14
N GLU A 144 -5.85 29.84 5.00
CA GLU A 144 -5.11 31.08 5.26
C GLU A 144 -3.89 30.85 6.19
N PHE A 145 -3.83 29.74 6.94
CA PHE A 145 -2.70 29.46 7.82
C PHE A 145 -1.45 29.02 7.05
N SER A 146 -0.37 29.81 7.16
CA SER A 146 0.94 29.49 6.59
C SER A 146 1.59 28.22 7.16
N GLY A 147 1.22 27.82 8.38
CA GLY A 147 1.70 26.61 9.05
C GLY A 147 0.79 25.38 8.97
N LEU A 148 -0.22 25.38 8.09
CA LEU A 148 -1.18 24.27 7.98
C LEU A 148 -0.47 22.95 7.61
N SER A 149 0.38 22.98 6.58
CA SER A 149 1.12 21.82 6.06
C SER A 149 1.97 21.15 7.15
N GLU A 150 2.80 21.93 7.85
CA GLU A 150 3.64 21.46 8.95
C GLU A 150 2.79 20.89 10.11
N SER A 151 1.68 21.57 10.44
CA SER A 151 0.79 21.11 11.51
C SER A 151 0.10 19.79 11.17
N LEU A 152 -0.35 19.62 9.93
CA LEU A 152 -0.94 18.38 9.43
C LEU A 152 0.10 17.26 9.36
N GLN A 153 1.34 17.56 8.98
CA GLN A 153 2.44 16.60 9.00
C GLN A 153 2.70 16.10 10.43
N ILE A 154 2.87 16.99 11.40
CA ILE A 154 3.03 16.64 12.83
C ILE A 154 1.88 15.75 13.33
N LEU A 155 0.65 16.03 12.90
CA LEU A 155 -0.51 15.21 13.26
C LEU A 155 -0.49 13.84 12.56
N SER A 156 -0.13 13.80 11.28
CA SER A 156 -0.08 12.57 10.48
C SER A 156 0.93 11.55 10.99
N GLU A 157 2.00 12.00 11.64
CA GLU A 157 3.01 11.13 12.26
C GLU A 157 2.46 10.37 13.48
N LYS A 158 1.40 10.90 14.12
CA LYS A 158 0.90 10.41 15.40
C LYS A 158 -0.53 9.87 15.36
N TYR A 159 -1.34 10.34 14.41
CA TYR A 159 -2.77 10.09 14.36
C TYR A 159 -3.21 9.80 12.93
N ASP A 160 -4.29 9.01 12.79
CA ASP A 160 -4.98 8.90 11.51
C ASP A 160 -5.75 10.20 11.23
N ILE A 161 -5.23 10.99 10.30
CA ILE A 161 -5.81 12.30 9.93
C ILE A 161 -6.88 12.20 8.83
N LEU A 162 -7.12 11.02 8.26
CA LEU A 162 -8.13 10.84 7.20
C LEU A 162 -9.55 11.34 7.60
N PRO A 163 -10.03 11.13 8.84
CA PRO A 163 -11.33 11.66 9.27
C PRO A 163 -11.43 13.18 9.24
N LEU A 164 -10.31 13.90 9.39
CA LEU A 164 -10.26 15.35 9.23
C LEU A 164 -10.15 15.75 7.76
N LEU A 165 -9.28 15.08 7.00
CA LEU A 165 -9.01 15.45 5.61
C LEU A 165 -10.19 15.19 4.70
N SER A 166 -10.97 14.14 4.95
CA SER A 166 -12.17 13.81 4.17
C SER A 166 -13.15 14.98 4.06
N PRO A 167 -13.67 15.55 5.16
CA PRO A 167 -14.61 16.65 5.08
C PRO A 167 -13.95 17.97 4.69
N VAL A 168 -12.63 18.16 4.89
CA VAL A 168 -11.90 19.33 4.37
C VAL A 168 -11.88 19.31 2.85
N ILE A 169 -11.51 18.18 2.24
CA ILE A 169 -11.48 18.00 0.79
C ILE A 169 -12.89 18.17 0.21
N GLY A 170 -13.90 17.54 0.83
CA GLY A 170 -15.29 17.68 0.41
C GLY A 170 -15.75 19.14 0.39
N ALA A 171 -15.49 19.88 1.48
CA ALA A 171 -15.85 21.29 1.57
C ALA A 171 -15.07 22.17 0.56
N LEU A 172 -13.78 21.91 0.32
CA LEU A 172 -13.00 22.61 -0.73
C LEU A 172 -13.61 22.40 -2.12
N CYS A 173 -14.14 21.21 -2.41
CA CYS A 173 -14.79 20.92 -3.69
C CYS A 173 -16.14 21.63 -3.85
N GLU A 174 -16.85 21.85 -2.73
CA GLU A 174 -18.16 22.50 -2.72
C GLU A 174 -18.10 24.03 -2.68
N MET A 175 -16.97 24.62 -2.30
CA MET A 175 -16.80 26.07 -2.19
C MET A 175 -16.86 26.76 -3.56
N LYS A 176 -18.05 27.26 -3.90
CA LYS A 176 -18.31 28.10 -5.07
C LYS A 176 -17.98 29.56 -4.76
N GLY A 177 -16.73 29.95 -5.00
CA GLY A 177 -16.26 31.33 -4.86
C GLY A 177 -15.68 31.64 -3.47
N GLY A 178 -14.56 32.36 -3.46
CA GLY A 178 -13.86 32.83 -2.26
C GLY A 178 -12.45 32.27 -2.06
N LEU A 179 -12.05 31.25 -2.80
CA LEU A 179 -10.66 30.79 -2.87
C LEU A 179 -10.13 31.03 -4.29
N THR A 180 -8.95 31.61 -4.40
CA THR A 180 -8.27 31.77 -5.69
C THR A 180 -7.78 30.42 -6.20
N VAL A 181 -7.46 30.33 -7.50
CA VAL A 181 -6.79 29.14 -8.07
C VAL A 181 -5.48 28.84 -7.33
N GLU A 182 -4.78 29.89 -6.90
CA GLU A 182 -3.53 29.80 -6.14
C GLU A 182 -3.73 29.19 -4.75
N ASP A 183 -4.79 29.56 -4.04
CA ASP A 183 -5.11 28.98 -2.73
C ASP A 183 -5.42 27.48 -2.84
N HIS A 184 -6.20 27.11 -3.86
CA HIS A 184 -6.49 25.71 -4.17
C HIS A 184 -5.22 24.92 -4.50
N ALA A 185 -4.31 25.50 -5.28
CA ALA A 185 -3.02 24.89 -5.61
C ALA A 185 -2.11 24.73 -4.41
N LYS A 186 -2.04 25.74 -3.55
CA LYS A 186 -1.26 25.68 -2.32
C LYS A 186 -1.75 24.56 -1.41
N VAL A 187 -3.06 24.49 -1.17
CA VAL A 187 -3.65 23.44 -0.32
C VAL A 187 -3.46 22.06 -0.92
N ALA A 188 -3.66 21.89 -2.22
CA ALA A 188 -3.41 20.62 -2.90
C ALA A 188 -1.94 20.17 -2.76
N ASN A 189 -0.99 21.08 -2.98
CA ASN A 189 0.44 20.84 -2.78
C ASN A 189 0.75 20.43 -1.33
N ASP A 190 0.17 21.14 -0.35
CA ASP A 190 0.38 20.86 1.07
C ASP A 190 -0.16 19.49 1.46
N LEU A 191 -1.35 19.12 0.97
CA LEU A 191 -1.95 17.80 1.23
C LEU A 191 -1.15 16.66 0.60
N LEU A 192 -0.58 16.88 -0.59
CA LEU A 192 0.21 15.88 -1.31
C LEU A 192 1.61 15.66 -0.73
N ARG A 193 2.10 16.60 0.10
CA ARG A 193 3.35 16.44 0.84
C ARG A 193 3.20 15.61 2.12
N LEU A 194 1.97 15.34 2.55
CA LEU A 194 1.73 14.57 3.76
C LEU A 194 2.16 13.10 3.55
N PRO A 195 2.74 12.42 4.54
CA PRO A 195 3.02 10.99 4.49
C PRO A 195 1.79 10.13 4.15
N THR A 196 0.59 10.65 4.43
CA THR A 196 -0.70 10.03 4.13
C THR A 196 -1.23 10.33 2.72
N ALA A 197 -0.47 11.04 1.88
CA ALA A 197 -0.87 11.43 0.52
C ALA A 197 -1.30 10.23 -0.33
N GLU A 198 -0.59 9.10 -0.30
CA GLU A 198 -0.99 7.92 -1.07
C GLU A 198 -2.37 7.38 -0.67
N ARG A 199 -2.67 7.38 0.63
CA ARG A 199 -4.01 6.99 1.14
C ARG A 199 -5.06 8.02 0.77
N LEU A 200 -4.74 9.30 0.80
CA LEU A 200 -5.64 10.37 0.37
C LEU A 200 -5.97 10.24 -1.11
N ILE A 201 -4.95 10.07 -1.96
CA ILE A 201 -5.12 9.89 -3.41
C ILE A 201 -5.98 8.65 -3.67
N SER A 202 -5.63 7.50 -3.09
CA SER A 202 -6.40 6.26 -3.33
C SER A 202 -7.85 6.33 -2.82
N THR A 203 -8.12 7.05 -1.73
CA THR A 203 -9.46 7.17 -1.13
C THR A 203 -10.31 8.25 -1.80
N PHE A 204 -9.75 9.43 -2.05
CA PHE A 204 -10.50 10.59 -2.51
C PHE A 204 -10.53 10.72 -4.03
N LEU A 205 -9.48 10.32 -4.74
CA LEU A 205 -9.44 10.49 -6.19
C LEU A 205 -10.65 9.85 -6.89
N PRO A 206 -11.10 8.62 -6.54
CA PRO A 206 -12.34 8.07 -7.09
C PRO A 206 -13.58 8.92 -6.83
N ILE A 207 -13.73 9.44 -5.61
CA ILE A 207 -14.87 10.29 -5.20
C ILE A 207 -14.85 11.59 -6.00
N LEU A 208 -13.68 12.20 -6.14
CA LEU A 208 -13.50 13.45 -6.86
C LEU A 208 -13.75 13.29 -8.37
N ILE A 209 -13.38 12.15 -8.96
CA ILE A 209 -13.70 11.82 -10.37
C ILE A 209 -15.21 11.68 -10.56
N ILE A 210 -15.89 10.97 -9.66
CA ILE A 210 -17.34 10.79 -9.76
C ILE A 210 -18.03 12.16 -9.65
N GLN A 211 -17.57 13.02 -8.74
CA GLN A 211 -18.09 14.37 -8.58
C GLN A 211 -17.84 15.24 -9.83
N THR A 212 -16.63 15.25 -10.41
CA THR A 212 -16.37 16.01 -11.65
C THR A 212 -17.24 15.55 -12.80
N GLN A 213 -17.45 14.23 -12.95
CA GLN A 213 -18.28 13.67 -14.01
C GLN A 213 -19.75 14.09 -13.89
N SER A 214 -20.23 14.36 -12.67
CA SER A 214 -21.61 14.78 -12.41
C SER A 214 -21.87 16.28 -12.56
N THR A 215 -20.82 17.10 -12.66
CA THR A 215 -20.93 18.57 -12.73
C THR A 215 -20.48 19.07 -14.10
N PRO A 216 -21.30 19.85 -14.84
CA PRO A 216 -20.94 20.35 -16.17
C PRO A 216 -19.72 21.29 -16.17
N ASN A 217 -19.40 21.87 -15.00
CA ASN A 217 -18.20 22.68 -14.77
C ASN A 217 -17.49 22.14 -13.51
N PRO A 218 -16.44 21.30 -13.64
CA PRO A 218 -15.75 20.76 -12.48
C PRO A 218 -15.09 21.90 -11.67
N PRO A 219 -15.10 21.82 -10.32
CA PRO A 219 -14.44 22.80 -9.48
C PRO A 219 -12.95 22.95 -9.85
N PRO A 220 -12.40 24.18 -9.86
CA PRO A 220 -11.00 24.44 -10.21
C PRO A 220 -10.01 23.66 -9.32
N PHE A 221 -10.36 23.42 -8.05
CA PHE A 221 -9.58 22.60 -7.12
C PHE A 221 -9.24 21.21 -7.69
N LEU A 222 -10.16 20.59 -8.44
CA LEU A 222 -9.98 19.23 -8.94
C LEU A 222 -8.98 19.16 -10.08
N GLY A 223 -9.06 20.11 -11.03
CA GLY A 223 -8.06 20.20 -12.09
C GLY A 223 -6.65 20.41 -11.54
N ILE A 224 -6.54 21.25 -10.50
CA ILE A 224 -5.27 21.53 -9.84
C ILE A 224 -4.75 20.32 -9.08
N LEU A 225 -5.59 19.67 -8.26
CA LEU A 225 -5.19 18.46 -7.53
C LEU A 225 -4.72 17.35 -8.48
N PHE A 226 -5.37 17.19 -9.63
CA PHE A 226 -4.93 16.25 -10.67
C PHE A 226 -3.55 16.60 -11.22
N GLN A 227 -3.33 17.88 -11.54
CA GLN A 227 -2.04 18.35 -12.04
C GLN A 227 -0.95 18.16 -10.98
N THR A 228 -1.22 18.53 -9.73
CA THR A 228 -0.25 18.39 -8.64
C THR A 228 0.05 16.93 -8.31
N CYS A 229 -0.95 16.02 -8.35
CA CYS A 229 -0.72 14.59 -8.21
C CYS A 229 0.25 14.07 -9.27
N ASN A 230 0.10 14.53 -10.52
CA ASN A 230 0.96 14.17 -11.64
C ASN A 230 2.41 14.66 -11.43
N ASP A 231 2.57 15.85 -10.85
CA ASP A 231 3.88 16.45 -10.61
C ASP A 231 4.62 15.81 -9.41
N PHE A 232 3.90 15.39 -8.36
CA PHE A 232 4.50 14.83 -7.13
C PHE A 232 4.66 13.31 -7.13
N HIS A 233 3.76 12.58 -7.79
CA HIS A 233 3.75 11.12 -7.79
C HIS A 233 3.61 10.55 -9.21
N PRO A 234 4.68 10.57 -10.03
CA PRO A 234 4.74 9.78 -11.27
C PRO A 234 4.56 8.26 -11.00
N MET A 235 4.72 7.85 -9.73
CA MET A 235 4.50 6.49 -9.21
C MET A 235 3.08 6.20 -8.69
N ALA A 236 2.06 7.03 -8.94
CA ALA A 236 0.68 6.64 -8.68
C ALA A 236 0.47 5.23 -9.27
N THR A 237 0.23 4.25 -8.39
CA THR A 237 0.31 2.83 -8.76
C THR A 237 -0.52 2.58 -10.01
N THR A 238 -0.04 1.71 -10.90
CA THR A 238 -0.71 1.36 -12.16
C THR A 238 -2.19 1.00 -11.92
N GLN A 239 -2.48 0.45 -10.74
CA GLN A 239 -3.82 0.15 -10.22
C GLN A 239 -4.69 1.39 -9.94
N THR A 240 -4.14 2.45 -9.35
CA THR A 240 -4.84 3.72 -9.12
C THR A 240 -5.18 4.39 -10.45
N LEU A 241 -4.20 4.45 -11.37
CA LEU A 241 -4.38 4.97 -12.73
C LEU A 241 -5.34 4.12 -13.58
N GLU A 242 -5.35 2.80 -13.42
CA GLU A 242 -6.29 1.90 -14.11
C GLU A 242 -7.70 1.98 -13.53
N THR A 243 -7.86 2.19 -12.22
CA THR A 243 -9.18 2.40 -11.58
C THR A 243 -9.78 3.71 -12.07
N LEU A 244 -8.95 4.76 -12.15
CA LEU A 244 -9.22 6.02 -12.83
C LEU A 244 -9.70 5.80 -14.28
N ARG A 245 -8.92 5.05 -15.06
CA ARG A 245 -9.20 4.79 -16.48
C ARG A 245 -10.49 4.01 -16.68
N ARG A 246 -10.82 3.06 -15.80
CA ARG A 246 -12.09 2.31 -15.80
C ARG A 246 -13.27 3.23 -15.50
N SER A 247 -13.20 4.01 -14.42
CA SER A 247 -14.26 4.93 -14.01
C SER A 247 -14.57 6.00 -15.08
N VAL A 248 -13.56 6.43 -15.85
CA VAL A 248 -13.74 7.36 -16.99
C VAL A 248 -14.35 6.67 -18.23
N ASN A 249 -14.02 5.40 -18.47
CA ASN A 249 -14.50 4.68 -19.66
C ASN A 249 -15.91 4.11 -19.51
N GLU A 250 -16.34 3.77 -18.28
CA GLU A 250 -17.61 3.12 -17.99
C GLU A 250 -18.81 4.10 -17.91
N ASN A 251 -18.58 5.42 -17.97
CA ASN A 251 -19.63 6.45 -17.92
C ASN A 251 -19.80 7.18 -19.29
N PRO A 252 -20.81 6.85 -20.10
CA PRO A 252 -20.98 7.38 -21.45
C PRO A 252 -21.57 8.82 -21.54
N GLY A 253 -21.84 9.48 -20.42
CA GLY A 253 -22.55 10.78 -20.38
C GLY A 253 -21.73 12.04 -20.71
N ILE A 254 -20.45 11.91 -21.08
CA ILE A 254 -19.56 13.08 -21.33
C ILE A 254 -19.62 13.45 -22.82
N PRO A 255 -20.05 14.67 -23.19
CA PRO A 255 -20.09 15.11 -24.59
C PRO A 255 -18.67 15.17 -25.19
N GLU A 256 -18.50 14.62 -26.39
CA GLU A 256 -17.19 14.49 -27.07
C GLU A 256 -16.55 15.83 -27.48
N LYS A 257 -17.33 16.91 -27.53
CA LYS A 257 -16.87 18.28 -27.81
C LYS A 257 -17.82 19.27 -27.16
N ASN A 258 -17.27 20.25 -26.45
CA ASN A 258 -18.02 21.41 -25.98
C ASN A 258 -17.72 22.59 -26.92
N PRO A 259 -18.59 22.93 -27.89
CA PRO A 259 -18.24 23.83 -29.00
C PRO A 259 -18.24 25.33 -28.64
N GLY A 260 -18.08 25.70 -27.37
CA GLY A 260 -18.30 27.09 -26.91
C GLY A 260 -17.26 27.68 -25.96
N ILE A 261 -16.11 27.03 -25.75
CA ILE A 261 -15.11 27.52 -24.79
C ILE A 261 -13.93 28.13 -25.55
N GLY A 262 -13.78 29.46 -25.46
CA GLY A 262 -12.68 30.21 -26.05
C GLY A 262 -11.31 29.81 -25.50
N GLU A 263 -10.29 29.98 -26.33
CA GLU A 263 -8.87 29.75 -26.01
C GLU A 263 -8.49 30.53 -24.74
N GLY A 264 -8.38 29.83 -23.61
CA GLY A 264 -8.08 30.45 -22.31
C GLY A 264 -8.65 29.69 -21.10
N SER A 265 -9.61 28.78 -21.30
CA SER A 265 -10.13 27.93 -20.23
C SER A 265 -9.47 26.55 -20.24
N LEU A 266 -8.97 26.10 -19.07
CA LEU A 266 -8.51 24.74 -18.78
C LEU A 266 -9.68 23.74 -18.77
N GLY A 267 -10.39 23.63 -19.88
CA GLY A 267 -11.43 22.62 -20.09
C GLY A 267 -10.77 21.27 -20.37
N LEU A 268 -10.73 20.38 -19.38
CA LEU A 268 -10.37 18.97 -19.59
C LEU A 268 -11.55 18.27 -20.28
N ASP A 269 -11.53 18.22 -21.61
CA ASP A 269 -12.44 17.36 -22.37
C ASP A 269 -12.06 15.87 -22.21
N ARG A 270 -12.98 14.97 -22.58
CA ARG A 270 -12.78 13.51 -22.48
C ARG A 270 -11.51 13.04 -23.21
N VAL A 271 -11.14 13.76 -24.28
CA VAL A 271 -9.96 13.50 -25.10
C VAL A 271 -8.68 13.90 -24.36
N GLY A 272 -8.68 15.04 -23.66
CA GLY A 272 -7.59 15.53 -22.82
C GLY A 272 -7.33 14.61 -21.65
N LEU A 273 -8.38 14.17 -20.94
CA LEU A 273 -8.27 13.21 -19.84
C LEU A 273 -7.77 11.83 -20.34
N GLY A 274 -8.29 11.37 -21.49
CA GLY A 274 -7.84 10.13 -22.12
C GLY A 274 -6.39 10.17 -22.61
N ARG A 275 -5.91 11.31 -23.13
CA ARG A 275 -4.51 11.50 -23.53
C ARG A 275 -3.59 11.57 -22.32
N ALA A 276 -3.96 12.29 -21.26
CA ALA A 276 -3.20 12.33 -20.01
C ALA A 276 -3.01 10.91 -19.42
N LEU A 277 -4.10 10.14 -19.31
CA LEU A 277 -4.07 8.74 -18.87
C LEU A 277 -3.26 7.81 -19.79
N GLY A 278 -3.29 8.07 -21.11
CA GLY A 278 -2.52 7.32 -22.11
C GLY A 278 -1.01 7.59 -22.07
N ILE A 279 -0.60 8.83 -21.77
CA ILE A 279 0.80 9.22 -21.56
C ILE A 279 1.31 8.60 -20.25
N LEU A 280 0.51 8.66 -19.17
CA LEU A 280 0.80 8.07 -17.87
C LEU A 280 1.07 6.54 -17.93
N ALA A 281 0.27 5.79 -18.70
CA ALA A 281 0.45 4.35 -18.85
C ALA A 281 1.69 3.94 -19.67
N LYS A 282 2.19 4.82 -20.54
CA LYS A 282 3.42 4.59 -21.32
C LYS A 282 4.69 4.92 -20.53
N GLY A 283 4.64 5.97 -19.70
CA GLY A 283 5.73 6.38 -18.80
C GLY A 283 6.03 5.31 -17.75
N THR A 284 5.02 4.92 -16.97
CA THR A 284 5.14 3.88 -15.91
C THR A 284 5.71 2.55 -16.41
N ARG A 285 5.39 2.12 -17.64
CA ARG A 285 5.97 0.89 -18.21
C ARG A 285 7.47 1.00 -18.50
N HIS A 286 7.93 2.14 -19.03
CA HIS A 286 9.35 2.34 -19.31
C HIS A 286 10.16 2.51 -18.02
N GLU A 287 9.58 3.17 -17.02
CA GLU A 287 10.19 3.38 -15.71
C GLU A 287 10.29 2.08 -14.90
N ILE A 288 9.23 1.27 -14.78
CA ILE A 288 9.30 -0.04 -14.09
C ILE A 288 10.34 -0.96 -14.75
N LEU A 289 10.44 -0.93 -16.09
CA LEU A 289 11.44 -1.71 -16.81
C LEU A 289 12.87 -1.18 -16.59
N GLY A 290 13.04 0.13 -16.39
CA GLY A 290 14.30 0.78 -16.03
C GLY A 290 14.70 0.51 -14.58
N ASP A 291 13.75 0.58 -13.64
CA ASP A 291 13.96 0.30 -12.23
C ASP A 291 14.26 -1.16 -11.96
N LEU A 292 13.62 -2.11 -12.66
CA LEU A 292 14.02 -3.51 -12.61
C LEU A 292 15.42 -3.76 -13.18
N GLU A 293 15.87 -2.92 -14.12
CA GLU A 293 17.21 -2.99 -14.69
C GLU A 293 18.26 -2.35 -13.76
N ASN A 294 17.85 -1.36 -12.95
CA ASN A 294 18.65 -0.78 -11.88
C ASN A 294 18.69 -1.68 -10.62
N LEU A 295 17.58 -2.33 -10.26
CA LEU A 295 17.51 -3.35 -9.20
C LEU A 295 18.26 -4.62 -9.58
N LYS A 296 18.40 -4.92 -10.89
CA LYS A 296 19.34 -5.93 -11.38
C LYS A 296 20.80 -5.57 -11.05
N LYS A 297 21.12 -4.28 -10.89
CA LYS A 297 22.45 -3.76 -10.54
C LYS A 297 22.63 -3.53 -9.03
N ILE A 298 21.55 -3.34 -8.27
CA ILE A 298 21.58 -2.96 -6.85
C ILE A 298 20.79 -4.01 -6.05
N SER A 299 21.45 -4.69 -5.12
CA SER A 299 20.90 -5.81 -4.33
C SER A 299 19.80 -5.46 -3.30
N GLY A 300 18.99 -4.41 -3.54
CA GLY A 300 18.07 -3.79 -2.57
C GLY A 300 16.88 -4.64 -2.12
N ASP A 301 15.70 -4.57 -2.74
CA ASP A 301 14.48 -5.07 -2.08
C ASP A 301 13.94 -6.41 -2.59
N LEU A 302 13.75 -7.36 -1.67
CA LEU A 302 13.13 -8.66 -1.93
C LEU A 302 11.59 -8.55 -2.07
N LEU A 303 10.97 -7.66 -1.29
CA LEU A 303 9.52 -7.45 -1.30
C LEU A 303 9.03 -6.91 -2.66
N THR A 304 9.84 -6.03 -3.26
CA THR A 304 9.58 -5.42 -4.58
C THR A 304 9.75 -6.41 -5.73
N LEU A 305 10.71 -7.35 -5.61
CA LEU A 305 10.89 -8.42 -6.60
C LEU A 305 9.79 -9.49 -6.51
N SER A 306 9.34 -9.81 -5.29
CA SER A 306 8.22 -10.73 -5.06
C SER A 306 6.91 -10.16 -5.62
N THR A 307 6.61 -8.88 -5.36
CA THR A 307 5.43 -8.22 -5.94
C THR A 307 5.52 -8.07 -7.46
N ALA A 308 6.71 -7.76 -8.01
CA ALA A 308 6.93 -7.71 -9.46
C ALA A 308 6.76 -9.08 -10.15
N SER A 309 6.97 -10.18 -9.42
CA SER A 309 6.75 -11.55 -9.92
C SER A 309 5.27 -11.90 -10.11
N GLU A 310 4.36 -11.16 -9.48
CA GLU A 310 2.90 -11.32 -9.63
C GLU A 310 2.30 -10.39 -10.70
N HIS A 311 3.12 -9.54 -11.31
CA HIS A 311 2.68 -8.53 -12.29
C HIS A 311 2.06 -9.16 -13.55
N ARG A 312 1.07 -8.52 -14.19
CA ARG A 312 0.38 -9.09 -15.39
C ARG A 312 1.25 -9.15 -16.64
N ASP A 313 2.17 -8.21 -16.84
CA ASP A 313 3.11 -8.20 -17.98
C ASP A 313 4.17 -9.31 -17.81
N PRO A 314 4.23 -10.29 -18.74
CA PRO A 314 5.21 -11.36 -18.67
C PRO A 314 6.66 -10.88 -18.79
N GLU A 315 6.92 -9.71 -19.35
CA GLU A 315 8.28 -9.17 -19.46
C GLU A 315 8.79 -8.64 -18.12
N ILE A 316 7.90 -8.02 -17.32
CA ILE A 316 8.19 -7.59 -15.95
C ILE A 316 8.46 -8.80 -15.06
N ARG A 317 7.59 -9.83 -15.13
CA ARG A 317 7.82 -11.10 -14.41
C ARG A 317 9.12 -11.79 -14.83
N ARG A 318 9.48 -11.74 -16.12
CA ARG A 318 10.75 -12.27 -16.62
C ARG A 318 11.95 -11.53 -16.03
N LYS A 319 11.94 -10.19 -16.00
CA LYS A 319 13.03 -9.39 -15.41
C LYS A 319 13.13 -9.61 -13.90
N ALA A 320 11.99 -9.69 -13.20
CA ALA A 320 11.95 -10.02 -11.77
C ALA A 320 12.56 -11.40 -11.49
N ALA A 321 12.23 -12.41 -12.29
CA ALA A 321 12.82 -13.74 -12.20
C ALA A 321 14.34 -13.74 -12.42
N GLU A 322 14.85 -12.94 -13.36
CA GLU A 322 16.29 -12.78 -13.57
C GLU A 322 16.98 -12.06 -12.40
N ALA A 323 16.32 -11.11 -11.75
CA ALA A 323 16.87 -10.41 -10.58
C ALA A 323 16.87 -11.30 -9.33
N LEU A 324 15.82 -12.11 -9.11
CA LEU A 324 15.80 -13.14 -8.06
C LEU A 324 16.94 -14.15 -8.24
N ALA A 325 17.28 -14.51 -9.49
CA ALA A 325 18.43 -15.36 -9.80
C ALA A 325 19.75 -14.81 -9.26
N LEU A 326 19.98 -13.50 -9.47
CA LEU A 326 21.20 -12.82 -9.04
C LEU A 326 21.29 -12.73 -7.51
N LYS A 327 20.14 -12.67 -6.83
CA LYS A 327 20.08 -12.71 -5.37
C LYS A 327 20.24 -14.11 -4.77
N GLY A 328 20.07 -15.17 -5.57
CA GLY A 328 20.15 -16.54 -5.07
C GLY A 328 18.94 -16.99 -4.23
N ASP A 329 17.81 -16.28 -4.30
CA ASP A 329 16.61 -16.61 -3.49
C ASP A 329 15.82 -17.77 -4.13
N ILE A 330 16.21 -18.99 -3.73
CA ILE A 330 15.65 -20.24 -4.24
C ILE A 330 14.15 -20.38 -3.89
N GLU A 331 13.74 -19.94 -2.70
CA GLU A 331 12.35 -20.07 -2.24
C GLU A 331 11.41 -19.20 -3.08
N ALA A 332 11.78 -17.94 -3.29
CA ALA A 332 11.01 -17.03 -4.13
C ALA A 332 10.92 -17.53 -5.58
N ILE A 333 12.02 -18.06 -6.12
CA ILE A 333 12.03 -18.66 -7.47
C ILE A 333 11.10 -19.87 -7.54
N SER A 334 11.10 -20.74 -6.53
CA SER A 334 10.23 -21.93 -6.45
C SER A 334 8.75 -21.57 -6.38
N ALA A 335 8.40 -20.57 -5.55
CA ALA A 335 7.03 -20.07 -5.42
C ALA A 335 6.52 -19.48 -6.74
N CYS A 336 7.34 -18.69 -7.43
CA CYS A 336 7.02 -18.12 -8.74
C CYS A 336 6.82 -19.21 -9.79
N LEU A 337 7.72 -20.20 -9.82
CA LEU A 337 7.71 -21.27 -10.80
C LEU A 337 6.43 -22.13 -10.70
N SER A 338 5.98 -22.40 -9.48
CA SER A 338 4.75 -23.16 -9.19
C SER A 338 3.48 -22.50 -9.73
N ARG A 339 3.49 -21.17 -9.93
CA ARG A 339 2.33 -20.39 -10.42
C ARG A 339 2.43 -19.96 -11.89
N GLU A 340 3.61 -19.96 -12.50
CA GLU A 340 3.81 -19.30 -13.80
C GLU A 340 3.25 -20.07 -15.01
N GLU A 341 2.33 -19.47 -15.76
CA GLU A 341 1.73 -20.08 -16.95
C GLU A 341 2.41 -19.72 -18.28
N ASN A 342 3.31 -18.75 -18.29
CA ASN A 342 4.02 -18.30 -19.47
C ASN A 342 5.32 -19.11 -19.66
N PRO A 343 5.50 -19.82 -20.79
CA PRO A 343 6.68 -20.64 -21.01
C PRO A 343 7.98 -19.83 -21.09
N LYS A 344 7.95 -18.54 -21.46
CA LYS A 344 9.15 -17.70 -21.48
C LYS A 344 9.62 -17.33 -20.08
N VAL A 345 8.68 -17.00 -19.19
CA VAL A 345 8.98 -16.66 -17.79
C VAL A 345 9.37 -17.90 -17.02
N ALA A 346 8.63 -19.01 -17.20
CA ALA A 346 9.00 -20.30 -16.62
C ALA A 346 10.40 -20.76 -17.06
N PHE A 347 10.77 -20.53 -18.33
CA PHE A 347 12.14 -20.80 -18.79
C PHE A 347 13.19 -19.95 -18.08
N ALA A 348 12.91 -18.65 -17.88
CA ALA A 348 13.80 -17.75 -17.16
C ALA A 348 13.96 -18.17 -15.70
N LEU A 349 12.87 -18.52 -15.02
CA LEU A 349 12.86 -19.03 -13.64
C LEU A 349 13.64 -20.35 -13.51
N VAL A 350 13.46 -21.31 -14.45
CA VAL A 350 14.24 -22.56 -14.44
C VAL A 350 15.72 -22.31 -14.71
N LYS A 351 16.06 -21.34 -15.57
CA LYS A 351 17.45 -20.97 -15.83
C LYS A 351 18.08 -20.29 -14.60
N ALA A 352 17.36 -19.36 -13.99
CA ALA A 352 17.72 -18.69 -12.75
C ALA A 352 18.02 -19.71 -11.66
N PHE A 353 17.08 -20.63 -11.46
CA PHE A 353 17.19 -21.71 -10.51
C PHE A 353 18.45 -22.57 -10.72
N ARG A 354 18.74 -22.96 -11.96
CA ARG A 354 19.96 -23.71 -12.28
C ARG A 354 21.25 -22.93 -11.97
N VAL A 355 21.26 -21.61 -12.15
CA VAL A 355 22.41 -20.78 -11.80
C VAL A 355 22.63 -20.79 -10.29
N CYS A 356 21.55 -20.73 -9.50
CA CYS A 356 21.62 -20.82 -8.04
C CYS A 356 22.18 -22.18 -7.55
N LEU A 357 21.96 -23.27 -8.30
CA LEU A 357 22.53 -24.58 -7.99
C LEU A 357 24.00 -24.72 -8.44
N GLY A 358 24.34 -24.27 -9.65
CA GLY A 358 25.52 -24.78 -10.36
C GLY A 358 26.79 -23.91 -10.42
N ASP A 359 26.81 -22.68 -9.90
CA ASP A 359 27.97 -21.75 -10.07
C ASP A 359 28.84 -21.54 -8.82
N SER A 360 28.68 -22.33 -7.75
CA SER A 360 29.40 -22.09 -6.49
C SER A 360 30.57 -23.04 -6.22
N THR A 361 31.72 -22.84 -6.87
CA THR A 361 33.00 -23.22 -6.23
C THR A 361 33.35 -22.27 -5.07
N GLU A 362 32.69 -21.11 -4.97
CA GLU A 362 32.91 -20.09 -3.92
C GLU A 362 31.67 -19.78 -3.06
N SER A 363 30.63 -20.61 -3.09
CA SER A 363 29.43 -20.43 -2.24
C SER A 363 28.86 -21.75 -1.75
N ARG A 364 29.56 -22.35 -0.79
CA ARG A 364 28.93 -23.22 0.23
C ARG A 364 28.01 -22.45 1.20
N VAL A 365 27.67 -21.20 0.88
CA VAL A 365 27.02 -20.25 1.81
C VAL A 365 25.50 -20.17 1.61
N CYS A 366 24.92 -20.69 0.52
CA CYS A 366 23.48 -20.55 0.26
C CYS A 366 22.62 -21.76 0.66
N LEU A 367 23.22 -22.90 0.98
CA LEU A 367 22.57 -24.03 1.63
C LEU A 367 23.35 -24.27 2.93
N GLY A 368 23.06 -23.47 3.97
CA GLY A 368 23.71 -23.65 5.26
C GLY A 368 23.52 -25.08 5.79
N ASP A 369 24.41 -25.51 6.68
CA ASP A 369 24.46 -26.84 7.35
C ASP A 369 23.24 -27.14 8.26
N SER A 370 22.10 -26.49 8.03
CA SER A 370 20.84 -26.64 8.76
C SER A 370 19.96 -27.72 8.12
N MET A 371 19.25 -28.49 8.96
CA MET A 371 18.15 -29.40 8.59
C MET A 371 17.08 -28.75 7.69
N GLU A 372 17.03 -27.43 7.56
CA GLU A 372 16.09 -26.71 6.68
C GLU A 372 16.47 -26.78 5.19
N SER A 373 17.75 -27.00 4.85
CA SER A 373 18.22 -27.10 3.46
C SER A 373 17.55 -28.25 2.69
N HIS A 374 17.26 -29.36 3.36
CA HIS A 374 16.57 -30.53 2.79
C HIS A 374 15.10 -30.23 2.47
N LYS A 375 14.39 -29.49 3.33
CA LYS A 375 12.99 -29.09 3.09
C LYS A 375 12.87 -28.15 1.89
N VAL A 376 13.81 -27.22 1.77
CA VAL A 376 13.89 -26.30 0.62
C VAL A 376 14.17 -27.10 -0.66
N GLY A 377 15.11 -28.05 -0.63
CA GLY A 377 15.42 -28.94 -1.76
C GLY A 377 14.21 -29.75 -2.24
N GLY A 378 13.44 -30.34 -1.31
CA GLY A 378 12.24 -31.12 -1.63
C GLY A 378 11.12 -30.29 -2.28
N GLY A 379 10.78 -29.13 -1.70
CA GLY A 379 9.75 -28.24 -2.24
C GLY A 379 10.07 -27.73 -3.65
N VAL A 380 11.36 -27.50 -3.90
CA VAL A 380 11.90 -27.05 -5.18
C VAL A 380 11.84 -28.14 -6.26
N ILE A 381 12.22 -29.37 -5.92
CA ILE A 381 12.09 -30.51 -6.84
C ILE A 381 10.62 -30.71 -7.22
N MET A 382 9.70 -30.57 -6.27
CA MET A 382 8.26 -30.66 -6.54
C MET A 382 7.75 -29.54 -7.45
N ALA A 383 8.24 -28.32 -7.32
CA ALA A 383 7.91 -27.22 -8.24
C ALA A 383 8.36 -27.52 -9.68
N LEU A 384 9.56 -28.09 -9.85
CA LEU A 384 10.09 -28.50 -11.16
C LEU A 384 9.32 -29.69 -11.75
N ILE A 385 8.93 -30.66 -10.91
CA ILE A 385 8.06 -31.77 -11.32
C ILE A 385 6.72 -31.22 -11.79
N GLY A 386 6.11 -30.27 -11.08
CA GLY A 386 4.89 -29.59 -11.50
C GLY A 386 5.02 -28.92 -12.87
N VAL A 387 6.15 -28.28 -13.17
CA VAL A 387 6.46 -27.73 -14.50
C VAL A 387 6.54 -28.81 -15.59
N ILE A 388 7.10 -29.97 -15.26
CA ILE A 388 7.18 -31.12 -16.17
C ILE A 388 5.79 -31.75 -16.38
N GLU A 389 4.97 -31.82 -15.34
CA GLU A 389 3.67 -32.49 -15.33
C GLU A 389 2.56 -31.69 -15.99
N ARG A 390 2.66 -30.35 -16.04
CA ARG A 390 1.64 -29.47 -16.65
C ARG A 390 1.25 -29.86 -18.07
N ARG A 391 0.28 -30.76 -18.22
CA ARG A 391 -0.29 -31.20 -19.50
C ARG A 391 -1.18 -30.10 -20.04
N LYS A 392 -0.66 -29.23 -20.91
CA LYS A 392 -1.52 -28.36 -21.73
C LYS A 392 -1.86 -29.06 -23.05
N LYS A 393 -3.14 -29.40 -23.22
CA LYS A 393 -3.75 -29.65 -24.53
C LYS A 393 -3.72 -28.33 -25.32
N GLY A 394 -3.15 -28.33 -26.53
CA GLY A 394 -3.19 -27.18 -27.44
C GLY A 394 -1.86 -26.77 -28.09
N SER A 395 -1.95 -25.81 -29.00
CA SER A 395 -0.91 -25.33 -29.94
C SER A 395 0.39 -24.79 -29.30
N ARG A 396 0.44 -24.64 -27.96
CA ARG A 396 1.61 -24.14 -27.23
C ARG A 396 2.56 -25.23 -26.73
N TRP A 397 2.23 -26.52 -26.92
CA TRP A 397 3.04 -27.66 -26.45
C TRP A 397 4.52 -27.57 -26.85
N ARG A 398 4.81 -27.17 -28.11
CA ARG A 398 6.19 -27.07 -28.62
C ARG A 398 7.06 -26.07 -27.83
N LYS A 399 6.47 -25.00 -27.27
CA LYS A 399 7.21 -24.01 -26.46
C LYS A 399 7.58 -24.56 -25.08
N TRP A 400 6.74 -25.44 -24.52
CA TRP A 400 6.98 -26.07 -23.22
C TRP A 400 8.03 -27.18 -23.25
N ILE A 401 8.29 -27.81 -24.40
CA ILE A 401 9.34 -28.84 -24.54
C ILE A 401 10.70 -28.32 -24.05
N LYS A 402 11.07 -27.09 -24.40
CA LYS A 402 12.33 -26.47 -23.96
C LYS A 402 12.37 -26.23 -22.45
N VAL A 403 11.25 -25.80 -21.86
CA VAL A 403 11.11 -25.55 -20.41
C VAL A 403 11.24 -26.86 -19.65
N ARG A 404 10.49 -27.89 -20.05
CA ARG A 404 10.52 -29.21 -19.41
C ARG A 404 11.89 -29.86 -19.47
N LYS A 405 12.57 -29.74 -20.63
CA LYS A 405 13.95 -30.21 -20.76
C LYS A 405 14.88 -29.53 -19.76
N LYS A 406 14.77 -28.21 -19.61
CA LYS A 406 15.59 -27.47 -18.65
C LYS A 406 15.23 -27.77 -17.20
N ALA A 407 13.95 -28.01 -16.91
CA ALA A 407 13.50 -28.42 -15.59
C ALA A 407 14.08 -29.79 -15.22
N ALA A 408 14.03 -30.75 -16.14
CA ALA A 408 14.65 -32.06 -15.94
C ALA A 408 16.18 -31.97 -15.75
N GLU A 409 16.87 -31.12 -16.53
CA GLU A 409 18.30 -30.85 -16.32
C GLU A 409 18.57 -30.29 -14.90
N ALA A 410 17.72 -29.36 -14.42
CA ALA A 410 17.88 -28.75 -13.10
C ALA A 410 17.59 -29.75 -11.95
N ILE A 411 16.57 -30.60 -12.09
CA ILE A 411 16.29 -31.68 -11.11
C ILE A 411 17.50 -32.61 -10.99
N CYS A 412 18.11 -33.00 -12.11
CA CYS A 412 19.30 -33.87 -12.08
C CYS A 412 20.49 -33.22 -11.36
N VAL A 413 20.70 -31.91 -11.52
CA VAL A 413 21.76 -31.18 -10.82
C VAL A 413 21.46 -31.15 -9.31
N ALA A 414 20.24 -30.76 -8.93
CA ALA A 414 19.81 -30.73 -7.52
C ALA A 414 19.97 -32.09 -6.83
N LEU A 415 19.51 -33.17 -7.46
CA LEU A 415 19.66 -34.53 -6.92
C LEU A 415 21.12 -34.97 -6.81
N THR A 416 21.99 -34.51 -7.72
CA THR A 416 23.42 -34.83 -7.66
C THR A 416 24.08 -34.11 -6.48
N GLU A 417 23.78 -32.83 -6.28
CA GLU A 417 24.26 -32.04 -5.14
C GLU A 417 23.77 -32.62 -3.80
N MET A 418 22.47 -32.92 -3.70
CA MET A 418 21.89 -33.54 -2.50
C MET A 418 22.48 -34.92 -2.18
N SER A 419 22.98 -35.65 -3.19
CA SER A 419 23.61 -36.97 -2.99
C SER A 419 25.08 -36.93 -2.57
N GLY A 420 25.73 -35.76 -2.65
CA GLY A 420 27.16 -35.61 -2.36
C GLY A 420 27.51 -35.69 -0.88
N ASP A 421 26.56 -35.38 0.01
CA ASP A 421 26.77 -35.31 1.45
C ASP A 421 26.09 -36.49 2.18
N SER A 422 26.88 -37.52 2.47
CA SER A 422 26.59 -38.69 3.33
C SER A 422 25.42 -39.62 2.91
N GLY A 423 25.68 -40.93 2.92
CA GLY A 423 24.75 -41.97 2.47
C GLY A 423 23.49 -42.08 3.33
N ASP A 424 22.40 -42.46 2.66
CA ASP A 424 21.03 -42.69 3.14
C ASP A 424 20.18 -41.42 3.39
N HIS A 425 19.61 -40.90 2.31
CA HIS A 425 18.56 -39.86 2.33
C HIS A 425 17.21 -40.45 1.88
N PRO A 426 16.33 -40.89 2.80
CA PRO A 426 15.05 -41.51 2.44
C PRO A 426 14.13 -40.59 1.63
N GLU A 427 14.31 -39.28 1.74
CA GLU A 427 13.59 -38.28 0.93
C GLU A 427 14.02 -38.35 -0.54
N ILE A 428 15.32 -38.53 -0.83
CA ILE A 428 15.85 -38.70 -2.18
C ILE A 428 15.32 -40.01 -2.77
N ASP A 429 15.35 -41.10 -2.00
CA ASP A 429 14.80 -42.39 -2.41
C ASP A 429 13.32 -42.31 -2.78
N SER A 430 12.54 -41.51 -2.05
CA SER A 430 11.12 -41.28 -2.36
C SER A 430 10.89 -40.45 -3.64
N LEU A 431 11.83 -39.57 -4.00
CA LEU A 431 11.76 -38.70 -5.17
C LEU A 431 12.21 -39.41 -6.45
N ILE A 432 13.15 -40.36 -6.35
CA ILE A 432 13.74 -41.07 -7.50
C ILE A 432 12.67 -41.74 -8.40
N PRO A 433 11.69 -42.52 -7.87
CA PRO A 433 10.63 -43.11 -8.69
C PRO A 433 9.77 -42.09 -9.44
N THR A 434 9.60 -40.89 -8.86
CA THR A 434 8.82 -39.80 -9.45
C THR A 434 9.60 -39.09 -10.56
N VAL A 435 10.92 -38.96 -10.42
CA VAL A 435 11.77 -38.24 -11.37
C VAL A 435 12.20 -39.13 -12.55
N LEU A 436 12.44 -40.42 -12.33
CA LEU A 436 12.96 -41.37 -13.33
C LEU A 436 12.18 -41.38 -14.66
N PRO A 437 10.83 -41.45 -14.65
CA PRO A 437 10.03 -41.48 -15.86
C PRO A 437 10.27 -40.27 -16.76
N TYR A 438 10.57 -39.10 -16.18
CA TYR A 438 10.78 -37.85 -16.90
C TYR A 438 12.18 -37.71 -17.51
N VAL A 439 13.17 -38.33 -16.87
CA VAL A 439 14.53 -38.47 -17.43
C VAL A 439 14.51 -39.45 -18.62
N ASN A 440 13.66 -40.48 -18.56
CA ASN A 440 13.54 -41.53 -19.58
C ASN A 440 12.63 -41.17 -20.77
N PHE A 441 11.82 -40.11 -20.69
CA PHE A 441 10.76 -39.81 -21.66
C PHE A 441 11.22 -39.21 -23.00
N HIS A 442 12.50 -39.21 -23.36
CA HIS A 442 12.95 -38.60 -24.63
C HIS A 442 13.76 -39.56 -25.53
N PRO A 443 13.14 -40.17 -26.57
CA PRO A 443 13.80 -41.12 -27.47
C PRO A 443 14.84 -40.50 -28.42
N LYS A 444 15.00 -39.17 -28.41
CA LYS A 444 16.12 -38.46 -29.04
C LYS A 444 16.94 -37.77 -27.97
N ALA A 445 17.78 -38.54 -27.28
CA ALA A 445 18.69 -38.03 -26.26
C ALA A 445 19.66 -37.01 -26.88
N SER A 446 19.40 -35.72 -26.65
CA SER A 446 20.35 -34.65 -26.99
C SER A 446 21.62 -34.78 -26.13
N LYS A 447 22.75 -34.17 -26.57
CA LYS A 447 24.01 -34.14 -25.81
C LYS A 447 23.85 -33.72 -24.33
N GLY A 448 22.85 -32.88 -24.01
CA GLY A 448 22.54 -32.44 -22.64
C GLY A 448 21.91 -33.51 -21.74
N SER A 449 20.97 -34.30 -22.26
CA SER A 449 20.38 -35.44 -21.53
C SER A 449 21.45 -36.49 -21.21
N LEU A 450 22.38 -36.71 -22.16
CA LEU A 450 23.52 -37.59 -21.97
C LEU A 450 24.49 -37.08 -20.89
N ALA A 451 24.63 -35.77 -20.72
CA ALA A 451 25.46 -35.17 -19.68
C ALA A 451 24.84 -35.36 -18.28
N CYS A 452 23.53 -35.11 -18.13
CA CYS A 452 22.82 -35.38 -16.87
C CYS A 452 22.86 -36.87 -16.49
N LEU A 453 22.72 -37.77 -17.47
CA LEU A 453 22.78 -39.21 -17.23
C LEU A 453 24.20 -39.70 -16.92
N LYS A 454 25.23 -39.08 -17.50
CA LYS A 454 26.63 -39.35 -17.14
C LYS A 454 26.97 -38.81 -15.75
N ALA A 455 26.36 -37.70 -15.33
CA ALA A 455 26.48 -37.17 -13.98
C ALA A 455 25.77 -38.09 -12.96
N ALA A 456 24.54 -38.51 -13.24
CA ALA A 456 23.80 -39.46 -12.40
C ALA A 456 24.51 -40.82 -12.28
N ALA A 457 25.14 -41.32 -13.35
CA ALA A 457 25.94 -42.54 -13.31
C ALA A 457 27.27 -42.40 -12.53
N LYS A 458 27.69 -41.18 -12.21
CA LYS A 458 28.85 -40.87 -11.38
C LYS A 458 28.48 -40.46 -9.95
N ALA A 459 27.18 -40.26 -9.67
CA ALA A 459 26.70 -39.93 -8.34
C ALA A 459 26.95 -41.12 -7.39
N PRO A 460 27.27 -40.89 -6.12
CA PRO A 460 27.52 -41.96 -5.14
C PRO A 460 26.28 -42.78 -4.78
N HIS A 461 25.08 -42.37 -5.23
CA HIS A 461 23.81 -43.00 -4.87
C HIS A 461 23.47 -44.25 -5.72
N PRO A 462 23.23 -45.44 -5.12
CA PRO A 462 23.05 -46.71 -5.84
C PRO A 462 21.91 -46.72 -6.86
N LEU A 463 20.76 -46.12 -6.52
CA LEU A 463 19.60 -46.06 -7.42
C LEU A 463 19.83 -45.17 -8.65
N LEU A 464 20.58 -44.07 -8.50
CA LEU A 464 20.93 -43.18 -9.62
C LEU A 464 21.96 -43.84 -10.54
N GLN A 465 22.92 -44.60 -9.99
CA GLN A 465 23.85 -45.42 -10.75
C GLN A 465 23.14 -46.55 -11.50
N ALA A 466 22.19 -47.23 -10.87
CA ALA A 466 21.39 -48.29 -11.47
C ALA A 466 20.54 -47.74 -12.63
N ALA A 467 19.87 -46.60 -12.45
CA ALA A 467 19.10 -45.95 -13.51
C ALA A 467 19.98 -45.51 -14.70
N GLY A 468 21.16 -44.94 -14.41
CA GLY A 468 22.15 -44.59 -15.45
C GLY A 468 22.67 -45.80 -16.23
N SER A 469 22.81 -46.95 -15.57
CA SER A 469 23.29 -48.21 -16.16
C SER A 469 22.21 -48.91 -16.99
N SER A 470 20.99 -49.01 -16.47
CA SER A 470 19.82 -49.55 -17.19
C SER A 470 19.52 -48.80 -18.48
N LEU A 471 19.75 -47.47 -18.50
CA LEU A 471 19.55 -46.68 -19.72
C LEU A 471 20.69 -46.82 -20.74
N LYS A 472 21.94 -47.03 -20.29
CA LYS A 472 23.04 -47.41 -21.20
C LYS A 472 22.74 -48.74 -21.89
N LEU A 473 22.18 -49.71 -21.16
CA LEU A 473 21.72 -51.00 -21.69
C LEU A 473 20.55 -50.84 -22.67
N ALA A 474 19.52 -50.07 -22.30
CA ALA A 474 18.38 -49.79 -23.18
C ALA A 474 18.78 -49.07 -24.48
N LYS A 475 19.77 -48.18 -24.41
CA LYS A 475 20.31 -47.50 -25.60
C LYS A 475 21.18 -48.42 -26.46
N LYS A 476 21.93 -49.35 -25.86
CA LYS A 476 22.67 -50.39 -26.58
C LYS A 476 21.69 -51.32 -27.32
N ALA A 477 20.57 -51.66 -26.70
CA ALA A 477 19.50 -52.44 -27.31
C ALA A 477 18.71 -51.68 -28.40
N ALA A 478 18.59 -50.36 -28.30
CA ALA A 478 17.87 -49.51 -29.27
C ALA A 478 18.72 -49.10 -30.50
N ASN A 479 19.98 -49.54 -30.59
CA ASN A 479 20.88 -49.22 -31.70
C ASN A 479 21.07 -50.48 -32.56
N PRO A 480 20.37 -50.61 -33.71
CA PRO A 480 20.35 -51.86 -34.50
C PRO A 480 21.68 -52.21 -35.19
N SER A 481 22.74 -51.43 -35.01
CA SER A 481 24.06 -51.63 -35.64
C SER A 481 25.11 -52.27 -34.73
N LEU A 482 24.73 -52.79 -33.56
CA LEU A 482 25.63 -53.42 -32.58
C LEU A 482 25.01 -54.72 -32.04
N SER A 483 24.74 -55.66 -32.94
CA SER A 483 24.44 -57.07 -32.63
C SER A 483 25.44 -57.99 -33.33
N THR A 484 26.63 -58.10 -32.73
CA THR A 484 27.52 -59.27 -32.71
C THR A 484 28.39 -59.12 -31.48
#